data_AF-E2NC26-F1
#
_entry.id   AF-E2NC26-F1
#
_cell.length_a   1.000
_cell.length_b   1.000
_cell.length_c   1.000
_cell.angle_alpha   90.00
_cell.angle_beta   90.00
_cell.angle_gamma   90.00
#
_symmetry.space_group_name_H-M   'P 1'
#
loop_
_entity.id
_entity.type
_entity.pdbx_description
1 polymer ?
#
loop_
_entity_poly.entity_id
_entity_poly.type
_entity_poly.pdbx_seq_one_letter_code
_entity_poly.pdbx_strand_id
1 'polypeptide(L)'
;MENYASAFAGGVIFNLSNILLSASVSMAGLTVAFPLGVGIALVLGVFVNYFGEPKGDAVILFSGVTLVVLAIIFNAIAAGKMNQKGSIINKKGIIIAIIAGVLMSFFYRFVAAAMDLNNFESPTPTMATPYSAFFIFAIGIFISNFIINTIVMKKPFVGTPVSYKEYFQGKFSTHMVGVLGGAIWGLGTALSYIAAGKAGAAISYALGQGAPMIAALWGIFIWKEFKGSSRAVNILLACMFVLFISGLGAIIISGAN
;
A
#
# COMPACT_ATOMS: atom_id res chain seq x y z
N MET A 1 -24.88 3.74 12.12
CA MET A 1 -24.39 4.51 10.95
C MET A 1 -22.92 4.89 11.07
N GLU A 2 -22.41 5.14 12.28
CA GLU A 2 -21.00 5.53 12.51
C GLU A 2 -19.98 4.54 11.93
N ASN A 3 -20.22 3.23 12.05
CA ASN A 3 -19.32 2.20 11.54
C ASN A 3 -19.21 2.18 10.01
N TYR A 4 -20.30 2.44 9.27
CA TYR A 4 -20.25 2.54 7.81
C TYR A 4 -19.56 3.82 7.33
N ALA A 5 -19.74 4.93 8.07
CA ALA A 5 -18.98 6.15 7.81
C ALA A 5 -17.47 5.93 7.97
N SER A 6 -17.06 5.07 8.89
CA SER A 6 -15.66 4.66 9.05
C SER A 6 -15.11 3.96 7.80
N ALA A 7 -15.80 2.96 7.26
CA ALA A 7 -15.37 2.29 6.01
C ALA A 7 -15.28 3.27 4.83
N PHE A 8 -16.26 4.17 4.71
CA PHE A 8 -16.25 5.22 3.69
C PHE A 8 -15.04 6.14 3.84
N ALA A 9 -14.76 6.62 5.06
CA ALA A 9 -13.60 7.45 5.37
C ALA A 9 -12.28 6.72 5.07
N GLY A 10 -12.21 5.41 5.35
CA GLY A 10 -11.10 4.56 4.93
C GLY A 10 -10.86 4.62 3.42
N GLY A 11 -11.94 4.58 2.62
CA GLY A 11 -11.86 4.73 1.16
C GLY A 11 -11.31 6.08 0.72
N VAL A 12 -11.76 7.17 1.35
CA VAL A 12 -11.28 8.53 1.08
C VAL A 12 -9.79 8.67 1.41
N ILE A 13 -9.38 8.19 2.59
CA ILE A 13 -7.99 8.22 3.05
C ILE A 13 -7.09 7.41 2.11
N PHE A 14 -7.52 6.20 1.76
CA PHE A 14 -6.79 5.34 0.83
C PHE A 14 -6.59 6.04 -0.52
N ASN A 15 -7.66 6.59 -1.10
CA ASN A 15 -7.57 7.26 -2.39
C ASN A 15 -6.64 8.49 -2.35
N LEU A 16 -6.79 9.36 -1.34
CA LEU A 16 -5.92 10.52 -1.16
C LEU A 16 -4.45 10.11 -1.03
N SER A 17 -4.17 9.10 -0.20
CA SER A 17 -2.80 8.61 0.01
C SER A 17 -2.16 8.09 -1.28
N ASN A 18 -2.91 7.36 -2.12
CA ASN A 18 -2.40 6.84 -3.39
C ASN A 18 -2.12 7.96 -4.41
N ILE A 19 -2.99 8.97 -4.49
CA ILE A 19 -2.77 10.14 -5.36
C ILE A 19 -1.51 10.90 -4.92
N LEU A 20 -1.36 11.13 -3.61
CA LEU A 20 -0.17 11.80 -3.05
C LEU A 20 1.10 10.96 -3.27
N LEU A 21 1.02 9.64 -3.08
CA LEU A 21 2.16 8.74 -3.32
C LEU A 21 2.59 8.80 -4.79
N SER A 22 1.64 8.71 -5.73
CA SER A 22 1.91 8.83 -7.18
C SER A 22 2.56 10.18 -7.54
N ALA A 23 2.05 11.27 -6.97
CA ALA A 23 2.64 12.61 -7.15
C ALA A 23 4.06 12.69 -6.56
N SER A 24 4.29 12.11 -5.37
CA SER A 24 5.60 12.10 -4.72
C SER A 24 6.65 11.33 -5.51
N VAL A 25 6.27 10.19 -6.12
CA VAL A 25 7.15 9.39 -6.99
C VAL A 25 7.55 10.20 -8.23
N SER A 26 6.62 10.94 -8.82
CA SER A 26 6.90 11.82 -9.96
C SER A 26 7.86 12.97 -9.62
N MET A 27 7.96 13.35 -8.34
CA MET A 27 8.77 14.48 -7.87
C MET A 27 10.13 14.11 -7.27
N ALA A 28 10.15 13.10 -6.41
CA ALA A 28 11.33 12.68 -5.65
C ALA A 28 11.91 11.35 -6.17
N GLY A 29 11.29 10.75 -7.18
CA GLY A 29 11.73 9.51 -7.80
C GLY A 29 11.27 8.27 -7.03
N LEU A 30 11.16 7.16 -7.76
CA LEU A 30 10.74 5.87 -7.23
C LEU A 30 11.69 5.35 -6.12
N THR A 31 12.98 5.64 -6.22
CA THR A 31 14.00 5.15 -5.27
C THR A 31 13.91 5.81 -3.89
N VAL A 32 13.30 6.98 -3.77
CA VAL A 32 13.19 7.73 -2.52
C VAL A 32 11.75 7.73 -2.01
N ALA A 33 10.81 8.20 -2.83
CA ALA A 33 9.43 8.42 -2.40
C ALA A 33 8.70 7.12 -2.03
N PHE A 34 8.88 6.07 -2.83
CA PHE A 34 8.15 4.81 -2.64
C PHE A 34 8.61 4.06 -1.38
N PRO A 35 9.92 3.81 -1.15
CA PRO A 35 10.39 3.19 0.09
C PRO A 35 9.99 3.97 1.34
N LEU A 36 10.04 5.30 1.27
CA LEU A 36 9.67 6.16 2.39
C LEU A 36 8.17 6.08 2.69
N GLY A 37 7.31 6.27 1.68
CA GLY A 37 5.87 6.22 1.85
C GLY A 37 5.36 4.84 2.27
N VAL A 38 5.78 3.79 1.56
CA VAL A 38 5.35 2.41 1.84
C VAL A 38 5.94 1.90 3.15
N GLY A 39 7.20 2.21 3.46
CA GLY A 39 7.83 1.83 4.72
C GLY A 39 7.13 2.44 5.94
N ILE A 40 6.80 3.73 5.87
CA ILE A 40 6.02 4.42 6.91
C ILE A 40 4.63 3.78 7.03
N ALA A 41 3.95 3.56 5.91
CA ALA A 41 2.62 2.94 5.90
C ALA A 41 2.63 1.56 6.56
N LEU A 42 3.59 0.71 6.21
CA LEU A 42 3.78 -0.61 6.81
C LEU A 42 3.96 -0.51 8.32
N VAL A 43 4.98 0.23 8.79
CA VAL A 43 5.32 0.26 10.22
C VAL A 43 4.18 0.84 11.03
N LEU A 44 3.74 2.07 10.69
CA LEU A 44 2.67 2.72 11.42
C LEU A 44 1.37 1.96 11.30
N GLY A 45 1.07 1.39 10.13
CA GLY A 45 -0.18 0.67 9.90
C GLY A 45 -0.24 -0.61 10.72
N VAL A 46 0.86 -1.34 10.88
CA VAL A 46 0.90 -2.49 11.78
C VAL A 46 0.70 -2.06 13.23
N PHE A 47 1.36 -1.00 13.69
CA PHE A 47 1.14 -0.48 15.05
C PHE A 47 -0.31 -0.05 15.28
N VAL A 48 -0.89 0.75 14.38
CA VAL A 48 -2.26 1.27 14.50
C VAL A 48 -3.27 0.14 14.51
N ASN A 49 -3.10 -0.88 13.66
CA ASN A 49 -4.01 -2.02 13.64
C ASN A 49 -3.79 -2.95 14.85
N TYR A 50 -2.55 -3.16 15.28
CA TYR A 50 -2.24 -4.02 16.43
C TYR A 50 -2.77 -3.45 17.73
N PHE A 51 -2.59 -2.15 17.99
CA PHE A 51 -3.17 -1.52 19.18
C PHE A 51 -4.69 -1.35 19.08
N GLY A 52 -5.24 -1.31 17.87
CA GLY A 52 -6.69 -1.29 17.65
C GLY A 52 -7.37 -2.60 18.01
N GLU A 53 -6.71 -3.72 17.73
CA GLU A 53 -7.16 -5.08 18.07
C GLU A 53 -5.95 -5.99 18.24
N PRO A 54 -5.40 -6.11 19.46
CA PRO A 54 -4.21 -6.91 19.71
C PRO A 54 -4.49 -8.38 19.46
N LYS A 55 -3.87 -8.93 18.42
CA LYS A 55 -3.97 -10.35 18.05
C LYS A 55 -2.64 -10.87 17.55
N GLY A 56 -2.28 -12.08 17.99
CA GLY A 56 -0.99 -12.72 17.69
C GLY A 56 0.17 -12.28 18.58
N ASP A 57 1.31 -12.96 18.40
CA ASP A 57 2.55 -12.69 19.15
C ASP A 57 3.19 -11.37 18.67
N ALA A 58 3.22 -10.37 19.56
CA ALA A 58 3.76 -9.06 19.27
C ALA A 58 5.24 -9.12 18.87
N VAL A 59 6.05 -9.90 19.57
CA VAL A 59 7.50 -9.94 19.39
C VAL A 59 7.82 -10.52 18.01
N ILE A 60 7.14 -11.61 17.64
CA ILE A 60 7.32 -12.23 16.33
C ILE A 60 6.80 -11.30 15.22
N LEU A 61 5.64 -10.67 15.41
CA LEU A 61 5.04 -9.74 14.44
C LEU A 61 5.98 -8.56 14.15
N PHE A 62 6.41 -7.83 15.19
CA PHE A 62 7.26 -6.65 15.01
C PHE A 62 8.68 -6.99 14.55
N SER A 63 9.19 -8.17 14.90
CA SER A 63 10.43 -8.70 14.31
C SER A 63 10.27 -8.93 12.81
N GLY A 64 9.17 -9.56 12.40
CA GLY A 64 8.85 -9.76 10.98
C GLY A 64 8.71 -8.45 10.20
N VAL A 65 8.02 -7.45 10.77
CA VAL A 65 7.92 -6.10 10.20
C VAL A 65 9.30 -5.46 10.04
N THR A 66 10.17 -5.58 11.04
CA THR A 66 11.53 -5.05 10.99
C THR A 66 12.33 -5.66 9.84
N LEU A 67 12.23 -6.98 9.63
CA LEU A 67 12.86 -7.66 8.49
C LEU A 67 12.33 -7.14 7.15
N VAL A 68 11.02 -6.96 7.03
CA VAL A 68 10.41 -6.39 5.80
C VAL A 68 10.89 -4.95 5.55
N VAL A 69 11.01 -4.13 6.59
CA VAL A 69 11.55 -2.75 6.46
C VAL A 69 12.99 -2.78 5.97
N LEU A 70 13.85 -3.63 6.53
CA LEU A 70 15.22 -3.79 6.07
C LEU A 70 15.27 -4.25 4.61
N ALA A 71 14.36 -5.14 4.20
CA ALA A 71 14.24 -5.57 2.83
C ALA A 71 13.86 -4.40 1.90
N ILE A 72 12.86 -3.59 2.25
CA ILE A 72 12.47 -2.39 1.48
C ILE A 72 13.66 -1.43 1.33
N ILE A 73 14.45 -1.23 2.37
CA ILE A 73 15.65 -0.39 2.34
C ILE A 73 16.70 -0.97 1.37
N PHE A 74 16.94 -2.28 1.39
CA PHE A 74 17.89 -2.91 0.47
C PHE A 74 17.45 -2.78 -0.98
N ASN A 75 16.15 -2.95 -1.25
CA ASN A 75 15.59 -2.70 -2.58
C ASN A 75 15.80 -1.25 -3.03
N ALA A 76 15.52 -0.29 -2.15
CA ALA A 76 15.70 1.13 -2.41
C ALA A 76 17.16 1.46 -2.78
N ILE A 77 18.11 0.91 -2.04
CA ILE A 77 19.55 1.09 -2.29
C ILE A 77 19.95 0.44 -3.61
N ALA A 78 19.46 -0.77 -3.90
CA ALA A 78 19.72 -1.46 -5.17
C ALA A 78 19.21 -0.66 -6.36
N ALA A 79 17.96 -0.19 -6.31
CA ALA A 79 17.35 0.65 -7.34
C ALA A 79 18.06 2.01 -7.46
N GLY A 80 18.50 2.60 -6.35
CA GLY A 80 19.29 3.83 -6.33
C GLY A 80 20.63 3.68 -7.05
N LYS A 81 21.32 2.54 -6.87
CA LYS A 81 22.58 2.24 -7.57
C LYS A 81 22.40 1.99 -9.07
N MET A 82 21.21 1.59 -9.51
CA MET A 82 20.88 1.42 -10.93
C MET A 82 20.57 2.76 -11.62
N ASN A 83 20.04 3.73 -10.88
CA ASN A 83 19.70 5.05 -11.41
C ASN A 83 20.94 5.98 -11.42
N GLN A 84 21.72 5.93 -12.51
CA GLN A 84 22.89 6.80 -12.74
C GLN A 84 22.54 8.25 -13.12
N LYS A 85 21.27 8.61 -13.23
CA LYS A 85 20.86 10.00 -13.51
C LYS A 85 20.66 10.73 -12.19
N GLY A 86 21.49 11.74 -11.94
CA GLY A 86 21.38 12.65 -10.80
C GLY A 86 20.05 13.40 -10.79
N SER A 87 18.98 12.73 -10.37
CA SER A 87 17.69 13.37 -10.12
C SER A 87 17.85 14.26 -8.90
N ILE A 88 17.69 15.57 -9.09
CA ILE A 88 17.62 16.53 -8.00
C ILE A 88 16.46 16.09 -7.09
N ILE A 89 16.81 15.64 -5.88
CA ILE A 89 15.84 15.19 -4.89
C ILE A 89 14.96 16.39 -4.51
N ASN A 90 13.70 16.35 -4.94
CA ASN A 90 12.75 17.41 -4.61
C ASN A 90 12.23 17.23 -3.18
N LYS A 91 12.63 18.14 -2.27
CA LYS A 91 12.19 18.14 -0.85
C LYS A 91 10.66 18.10 -0.71
N LYS A 92 9.92 18.78 -1.60
CA LYS A 92 8.45 18.77 -1.60
C LYS A 92 7.91 17.36 -1.89
N GLY A 93 8.57 16.60 -2.77
CA GLY A 93 8.20 15.20 -3.06
C GLY A 93 8.40 14.29 -1.85
N ILE A 94 9.49 14.46 -1.11
CA ILE A 94 9.74 13.72 0.14
C ILE A 94 8.65 14.00 1.18
N ILE A 95 8.30 15.27 1.41
CA ILE A 95 7.26 15.63 2.38
C ILE A 95 5.92 15.01 1.98
N ILE A 96 5.56 15.05 0.69
CA ILE A 96 4.33 14.44 0.19
C ILE A 96 4.36 12.91 0.38
N ALA A 97 5.50 12.24 0.17
CA ALA A 97 5.64 10.80 0.41
C ALA A 97 5.43 10.42 1.88
N ILE A 98 5.95 11.22 2.82
CA ILE A 98 5.74 11.02 4.26
C ILE A 98 4.25 11.17 4.59
N ILE A 99 3.60 12.23 4.12
CA ILE A 99 2.16 12.47 4.35
C ILE A 99 1.34 11.32 3.75
N ALA A 100 1.66 10.89 2.53
CA ALA A 100 1.02 9.75 1.88
C ALA A 100 1.16 8.47 2.71
N GLY A 101 2.37 8.16 3.19
CA GLY A 101 2.64 7.00 4.04
C GLY A 101 1.86 7.02 5.36
N VAL A 102 1.84 8.17 6.03
CA VAL A 102 1.07 8.35 7.27
C VAL A 102 -0.42 8.15 7.00
N LEU A 103 -1.00 8.78 5.99
CA LEU A 103 -2.41 8.57 5.64
C LEU A 103 -2.70 7.10 5.31
N MET A 104 -1.83 6.46 4.53
CA MET A 104 -1.95 5.05 4.12
C MET A 104 -1.85 4.09 5.31
N SER A 105 -1.25 4.46 6.44
CA SER A 105 -1.25 3.61 7.64
C SER A 105 -2.64 3.49 8.31
N PHE A 106 -3.53 4.47 8.12
CA PHE A 106 -4.80 4.51 8.84
C PHE A 106 -5.96 3.82 8.12
N PHE A 107 -5.97 3.78 6.78
CA PHE A 107 -7.19 3.37 6.05
C PHE A 107 -7.71 1.99 6.47
N TYR A 108 -6.81 1.02 6.69
CA TYR A 108 -7.20 -0.34 7.04
C TYR A 108 -7.89 -0.38 8.40
N ARG A 109 -7.43 0.42 9.37
CA ARG A 109 -8.05 0.51 10.69
C ARG A 109 -9.47 1.04 10.64
N PHE A 110 -9.71 2.03 9.77
CA PHE A 110 -11.05 2.59 9.55
C PHE A 110 -12.00 1.54 8.94
N VAL A 111 -11.51 0.71 8.02
CA VAL A 111 -12.32 -0.38 7.47
C VAL A 111 -12.51 -1.51 8.49
N ALA A 112 -11.47 -1.87 9.22
CA ALA A 112 -11.54 -2.87 10.29
C ALA A 112 -12.52 -2.45 11.40
N ALA A 113 -12.57 -1.17 11.76
CA ALA A 113 -13.55 -0.63 12.72
C ALA A 113 -15.01 -0.78 12.26
N ALA A 114 -15.23 -0.91 10.94
CA ALA A 114 -16.55 -1.12 10.38
C ALA A 114 -16.95 -2.60 10.34
N MET A 115 -16.00 -3.52 10.51
CA MET A 115 -16.20 -4.96 10.33
C MET A 115 -16.39 -5.68 11.67
N ASP A 116 -17.32 -6.62 11.72
CA ASP A 116 -17.40 -7.56 12.84
C ASP A 116 -16.38 -8.68 12.67
N LEU A 117 -15.14 -8.45 13.07
CA LEU A 117 -14.03 -9.38 12.88
C LEU A 117 -14.19 -10.71 13.65
N ASN A 118 -15.16 -10.80 14.56
CA ASN A 118 -15.43 -12.01 15.35
C ASN A 118 -16.64 -12.80 14.81
N ASN A 119 -17.55 -12.17 14.06
CA ASN A 119 -18.73 -12.83 13.54
C ASN A 119 -19.16 -12.30 12.16
N PHE A 120 -18.62 -12.91 11.09
CA PHE A 120 -18.98 -12.54 9.72
C PHE A 120 -20.33 -13.11 9.25
N GLU A 121 -20.83 -14.18 9.86
CA GLU A 121 -22.09 -14.82 9.44
C GLU A 121 -23.31 -14.03 9.91
N SER A 122 -23.23 -13.48 11.12
CA SER A 122 -24.28 -12.66 11.73
C SER A 122 -23.65 -11.48 12.45
N PRO A 123 -23.14 -10.48 11.69
CA PRO A 123 -22.48 -9.33 12.28
C PRO A 123 -23.42 -8.61 13.23
N THR A 124 -22.85 -8.13 14.34
CA THR A 124 -23.56 -7.30 15.29
C THR A 124 -24.26 -6.13 14.60
N PRO A 125 -25.44 -5.71 15.07
CA PRO A 125 -26.16 -4.61 14.46
C PRO A 125 -25.23 -3.39 14.28
N THR A 126 -25.22 -2.82 13.08
CA THR A 126 -24.36 -1.71 12.63
C THR A 126 -22.93 -2.06 12.21
N MET A 127 -22.49 -3.31 12.32
CA MET A 127 -21.22 -3.78 11.78
C MET A 127 -21.42 -4.45 10.41
N ALA A 128 -20.38 -4.43 9.58
CA ALA A 128 -20.37 -5.00 8.24
C ALA A 128 -19.63 -6.34 8.18
N THR A 129 -20.00 -7.15 7.20
CA THR A 129 -19.13 -8.23 6.71
C THR A 129 -17.95 -7.65 5.92
N PRO A 130 -16.89 -8.42 5.65
CA PRO A 130 -15.78 -8.00 4.78
C PRO A 130 -16.24 -7.47 3.42
N TYR A 131 -17.26 -8.10 2.84
CA TYR A 131 -17.80 -7.72 1.53
C TYR A 131 -18.54 -6.38 1.59
N SER A 132 -19.40 -6.19 2.58
CA SER A 132 -20.14 -4.94 2.77
C SER A 132 -19.20 -3.78 3.10
N ALA A 133 -18.20 -4.01 3.97
CA ALA A 133 -17.20 -3.01 4.31
C ALA A 133 -16.34 -2.63 3.10
N PHE A 134 -15.90 -3.61 2.30
CA PHE A 134 -15.14 -3.36 1.07
C PHE A 134 -15.97 -2.59 0.03
N PHE A 135 -17.26 -2.89 -0.11
CA PHE A 135 -18.15 -2.16 -1.01
C PHE A 135 -18.30 -0.68 -0.61
N ILE A 136 -18.56 -0.41 0.68
CA ILE A 136 -18.67 0.97 1.20
C ILE A 136 -17.34 1.72 1.06
N PHE A 137 -16.23 1.04 1.34
CA PHE A 137 -14.88 1.55 1.11
C PHE A 137 -14.64 1.92 -0.37
N ALA A 138 -15.08 1.08 -1.31
CA ALA A 138 -14.98 1.34 -2.75
C ALA A 138 -15.82 2.56 -3.18
N ILE A 139 -17.01 2.75 -2.59
CA ILE A 139 -17.80 3.99 -2.79
C ILE A 139 -17.02 5.21 -2.30
N GLY A 140 -16.35 5.11 -1.14
CA GLY A 140 -15.47 6.16 -0.62
C GLY A 140 -14.35 6.53 -1.58
N ILE A 141 -13.68 5.53 -2.17
CA ILE A 141 -12.67 5.75 -3.22
C ILE A 141 -13.33 6.46 -4.41
N PHE A 142 -14.41 5.91 -4.95
CA PHE A 142 -15.04 6.41 -6.17
C PHE A 142 -15.47 7.87 -6.05
N ILE A 143 -16.22 8.22 -5.01
CA ILE A 143 -16.73 9.58 -4.79
C ILE A 143 -15.58 10.54 -4.52
N SER A 144 -14.64 10.18 -3.64
CA SER A 144 -13.51 11.07 -3.33
C SER A 144 -12.61 11.28 -4.55
N ASN A 145 -12.51 10.30 -5.46
CA ASN A 145 -11.69 10.43 -6.64
C ASN A 145 -12.17 11.55 -7.55
N PHE A 146 -13.48 11.70 -7.79
CA PHE A 146 -13.96 12.84 -8.57
C PHE A 146 -13.60 14.18 -7.94
N ILE A 147 -13.63 14.29 -6.62
CA ILE A 147 -13.31 15.54 -5.93
C ILE A 147 -11.80 15.80 -5.95
N ILE A 148 -11.02 14.87 -5.41
CA ILE A 148 -9.56 15.01 -5.24
C ILE A 148 -8.88 15.10 -6.61
N ASN A 149 -9.22 14.21 -7.54
CA ASN A 149 -8.63 14.22 -8.87
C ASN A 149 -8.96 15.52 -9.61
N THR A 150 -10.19 16.04 -9.52
CA THR A 150 -10.53 17.34 -10.13
C THR A 150 -9.69 18.49 -9.55
N ILE A 151 -9.44 18.49 -8.24
CA ILE A 151 -8.58 19.50 -7.60
C ILE A 151 -7.14 19.38 -8.12
N VAL A 152 -6.60 18.16 -8.16
CA VAL A 152 -5.22 17.89 -8.63
C VAL A 152 -5.07 18.17 -10.12
N MET A 153 -6.09 17.93 -10.95
CA MET A 153 -6.07 18.28 -12.37
C MET A 153 -6.04 19.80 -12.59
N LYS A 154 -6.76 20.58 -11.76
CA LYS A 154 -6.75 22.06 -11.82
C LYS A 154 -5.48 22.67 -11.24
N LYS A 155 -4.91 22.06 -10.20
CA LYS A 155 -3.70 22.51 -9.49
C LYS A 155 -2.74 21.34 -9.30
N PRO A 156 -2.04 20.90 -10.36
CA PRO A 156 -1.19 19.73 -10.29
C PRO A 156 0.05 19.99 -9.43
N PHE A 157 0.57 18.92 -8.82
CA PHE A 157 1.79 18.99 -8.01
C PHE A 157 3.02 19.30 -8.87
N VAL A 158 2.99 18.88 -10.13
CA VAL A 158 4.01 19.06 -11.17
C VAL A 158 3.32 19.23 -12.53
N GLY A 159 3.85 20.10 -13.39
CA GLY A 159 3.35 20.27 -14.76
C GLY A 159 2.22 21.29 -14.87
N THR A 160 1.50 21.24 -15.99
CA THR A 160 0.42 22.17 -16.33
C THR A 160 -0.95 21.57 -15.97
N PRO A 161 -1.96 22.41 -15.67
CA PRO A 161 -3.33 21.93 -15.46
C PRO A 161 -3.85 21.11 -16.64
N VAL A 162 -4.61 20.06 -16.33
CA VAL A 162 -5.17 19.10 -17.28
C VAL A 162 -6.69 19.02 -17.15
N SER A 163 -7.36 18.47 -18.16
CA SER A 163 -8.82 18.33 -18.19
C SER A 163 -9.28 16.89 -18.40
N TYR A 164 -10.52 16.57 -18.01
CA TYR A 164 -11.09 15.23 -18.24
C TYR A 164 -11.18 14.86 -19.72
N LYS A 165 -11.10 15.84 -20.63
CA LYS A 165 -11.02 15.57 -22.07
C LYS A 165 -9.81 14.70 -22.40
N GLU A 166 -8.67 14.95 -21.77
CA GLU A 166 -7.45 14.16 -21.97
C GLU A 166 -7.61 12.72 -21.46
N TYR A 167 -8.37 12.53 -20.37
CA TYR A 167 -8.70 11.20 -19.87
C TYR A 167 -9.50 10.41 -20.92
N PHE A 168 -10.57 10.99 -21.48
CA PHE A 168 -11.42 10.32 -22.47
C PHE A 168 -10.80 10.18 -23.86
N GLN A 169 -9.74 10.93 -24.15
CA GLN A 169 -8.91 10.73 -25.36
C GLN A 169 -7.94 9.54 -25.22
N GLY A 170 -7.78 8.99 -24.02
CA GLY A 170 -6.99 7.81 -23.76
C GLY A 170 -7.47 6.59 -24.55
N LYS A 171 -6.55 5.69 -24.89
CA LYS A 171 -6.90 4.43 -25.55
C LYS A 171 -7.67 3.54 -24.57
N PHE A 172 -8.69 2.85 -25.06
CA PHE A 172 -9.44 1.85 -24.28
C PHE A 172 -8.53 0.81 -23.61
N SER A 173 -7.48 0.35 -24.32
CA SER A 173 -6.48 -0.56 -23.77
C SER A 173 -5.77 -0.01 -22.54
N THR A 174 -5.45 1.30 -22.52
CA THR A 174 -4.83 1.96 -21.37
C THR A 174 -5.78 1.99 -20.17
N HIS A 175 -7.06 2.31 -20.39
CA HIS A 175 -8.07 2.25 -19.32
C HIS A 175 -8.23 0.84 -18.76
N MET A 176 -8.18 -0.18 -19.62
CA MET A 176 -8.39 -1.56 -19.20
C MET A 176 -7.24 -2.12 -18.35
N VAL A 177 -6.02 -1.60 -18.51
CA VAL A 177 -4.91 -1.88 -17.57
C VAL A 177 -5.25 -1.36 -16.17
N GLY A 178 -5.85 -0.16 -16.07
CA GLY A 178 -6.30 0.40 -14.80
C GLY A 178 -7.43 -0.41 -14.17
N VAL A 179 -8.42 -0.85 -14.97
CA VAL A 179 -9.51 -1.71 -14.50
C VAL A 179 -8.97 -3.05 -13.99
N LEU A 180 -8.05 -3.68 -14.74
CA LEU A 180 -7.44 -4.95 -14.33
C LEU A 180 -6.62 -4.79 -13.04
N GLY A 181 -5.82 -3.72 -12.93
CA GLY A 181 -5.07 -3.41 -11.71
C GLY A 181 -6.00 -3.20 -10.50
N GLY A 182 -7.09 -2.46 -10.69
CA GLY A 182 -8.12 -2.27 -9.66
C GLY A 182 -8.82 -3.56 -9.26
N ALA A 183 -9.12 -4.45 -10.21
CA ALA A 183 -9.73 -5.75 -9.94
C ALA A 183 -8.79 -6.67 -9.15
N ILE A 184 -7.51 -6.75 -9.53
CA ILE A 184 -6.50 -7.56 -8.82
C ILE A 184 -6.30 -7.02 -7.41
N TRP A 185 -6.13 -5.70 -7.27
CA TRP A 185 -5.96 -5.06 -5.97
C TRP A 185 -7.21 -5.23 -5.08
N GLY A 186 -8.39 -5.06 -5.65
CA GLY A 186 -9.66 -5.21 -4.95
C GLY A 186 -9.89 -6.64 -4.47
N LEU A 187 -9.60 -7.63 -5.32
CA LEU A 187 -9.67 -9.05 -4.94
C LEU A 187 -8.69 -9.35 -3.80
N GLY A 188 -7.44 -8.92 -3.91
CA GLY A 188 -6.44 -9.11 -2.85
C GLY A 188 -6.84 -8.46 -1.53
N THR A 189 -7.43 -7.26 -1.59
CA THR A 189 -7.91 -6.54 -0.41
C THR A 189 -9.10 -7.23 0.25
N ALA A 190 -10.08 -7.70 -0.54
CA ALA A 190 -11.21 -8.46 -0.03
C ALA A 190 -10.75 -9.77 0.64
N LEU A 191 -9.81 -10.51 0.02
CA LEU A 191 -9.20 -11.70 0.63
C LEU A 191 -8.45 -11.37 1.93
N SER A 192 -7.74 -10.23 1.99
CA SER A 192 -7.08 -9.75 3.21
C SER A 192 -8.08 -9.47 4.33
N TYR A 193 -9.23 -8.85 4.04
CA TYR A 193 -10.28 -8.61 5.05
C TYR A 193 -10.92 -9.89 5.56
N ILE A 194 -11.13 -10.88 4.69
CA ILE A 194 -11.61 -12.22 5.11
C ILE A 194 -10.58 -12.88 6.02
N ALA A 195 -9.29 -12.82 5.66
CA ALA A 195 -8.21 -13.36 6.47
C ALA A 195 -8.10 -12.65 7.83
N ALA A 196 -8.47 -11.37 7.92
CA ALA A 196 -8.40 -10.59 9.16
C ALA A 196 -9.29 -11.14 10.27
N GLY A 197 -10.41 -11.80 9.97
CA GLY A 197 -11.22 -12.44 11.01
C GLY A 197 -10.43 -13.53 11.76
N LYS A 198 -9.61 -14.30 11.04
CA LYS A 198 -8.77 -15.35 11.64
C LYS A 198 -7.43 -14.81 12.15
N ALA A 199 -6.67 -14.13 11.30
CA ALA A 199 -5.31 -13.67 11.59
C ALA A 199 -5.25 -12.37 12.39
N GLY A 200 -6.30 -11.55 12.38
CA GLY A 200 -6.30 -10.21 12.95
C GLY A 200 -5.93 -9.12 11.94
N ALA A 201 -6.39 -7.90 12.21
CA ALA A 201 -6.21 -6.77 11.30
C ALA A 201 -4.73 -6.42 11.05
N ALA A 202 -3.89 -6.45 12.09
CA ALA A 202 -2.48 -6.11 12.00
C ALA A 202 -1.69 -7.08 11.10
N ILE A 203 -1.90 -8.38 11.30
CA ILE A 203 -1.24 -9.43 10.53
C ILE A 203 -1.74 -9.38 9.08
N SER A 204 -3.05 -9.28 8.85
CA SER A 204 -3.60 -9.17 7.49
C SER A 204 -3.14 -7.92 6.75
N TYR A 205 -3.00 -6.78 7.44
CA TYR A 205 -2.42 -5.56 6.87
C TYR A 205 -0.94 -5.75 6.51
N ALA A 206 -0.15 -6.33 7.42
CA ALA A 206 1.27 -6.60 7.22
C ALA A 206 1.52 -7.54 6.03
N LEU A 207 0.68 -8.58 5.88
CA LEU A 207 0.76 -9.51 4.74
C LEU A 207 0.45 -8.82 3.41
N GLY A 208 -0.40 -7.80 3.39
CA GLY A 208 -0.63 -6.96 2.21
C GLY A 208 0.65 -6.29 1.67
N GLN A 209 1.65 -6.09 2.53
CA GLN A 209 2.96 -5.54 2.17
C GLN A 209 3.90 -6.57 1.53
N GLY A 210 3.42 -7.78 1.23
CA GLY A 210 4.09 -8.73 0.34
C GLY A 210 4.06 -8.32 -1.14
N ALA A 211 3.20 -7.38 -1.55
CA ALA A 211 3.11 -6.93 -2.93
C ALA A 211 4.43 -6.36 -3.51
N PRO A 212 5.19 -5.51 -2.78
CA PRO A 212 6.55 -5.11 -3.18
C PRO A 212 7.50 -6.28 -3.49
N MET A 213 7.42 -7.40 -2.79
CA MET A 213 8.25 -8.58 -3.07
C MET A 213 7.91 -9.18 -4.43
N ILE A 214 6.62 -9.35 -4.72
CA ILE A 214 6.14 -9.86 -6.02
C ILE A 214 6.54 -8.91 -7.15
N ALA A 215 6.39 -7.59 -6.94
CA ALA A 215 6.82 -6.58 -7.89
C ALA A 215 8.35 -6.66 -8.15
N ALA A 216 9.15 -6.84 -7.10
CA ALA A 216 10.61 -6.99 -7.24
C ALA A 216 11.00 -8.27 -8.00
N LEU A 217 10.34 -9.40 -7.75
CA LEU A 217 10.53 -10.63 -8.54
C LEU A 217 10.25 -10.39 -10.02
N TRP A 218 9.13 -9.70 -10.31
CA TRP A 218 8.76 -9.38 -11.68
C TRP A 218 9.79 -8.47 -12.37
N GLY A 219 10.23 -7.41 -11.68
CA GLY A 219 11.26 -6.48 -12.18
C GLY A 219 12.60 -7.17 -12.49
N ILE A 220 13.02 -8.11 -11.64
CA ILE A 220 14.29 -8.84 -11.81
C ILE A 220 14.21 -9.90 -12.90
N PHE A 221 13.17 -10.74 -12.92
CA PHE A 221 13.13 -11.91 -13.79
C PHE A 221 12.46 -11.64 -15.15
N ILE A 222 11.40 -10.84 -15.17
CA ILE A 222 10.63 -10.58 -16.40
C ILE A 222 11.18 -9.36 -17.12
N TRP A 223 11.23 -8.21 -16.44
CA TRP A 223 11.73 -6.96 -17.04
C TRP A 223 13.25 -6.88 -17.09
N LYS A 224 13.94 -7.70 -16.29
CA LYS A 224 15.42 -7.77 -16.24
C LYS A 224 16.03 -6.40 -15.94
N GLU A 225 15.40 -5.61 -15.08
CA GLU A 225 15.79 -4.23 -14.74
C GLU A 225 17.21 -4.14 -14.18
N PHE A 226 17.68 -5.20 -13.54
CA PHE A 226 19.00 -5.28 -12.91
C PHE A 226 20.05 -6.02 -13.75
N LYS A 227 19.76 -6.30 -15.03
CA LYS A 227 20.72 -6.95 -15.94
C LYS A 227 21.93 -6.04 -16.17
N GLY A 228 23.13 -6.58 -15.95
CA GLY A 228 24.38 -5.79 -16.03
C GLY A 228 24.70 -5.01 -14.76
N SER A 229 23.95 -5.21 -13.68
CA SER A 229 24.23 -4.60 -12.38
C SER A 229 25.50 -5.17 -11.72
N SER A 230 26.11 -4.37 -10.84
CA SER A 230 27.30 -4.79 -10.10
C SER A 230 27.02 -5.95 -9.14
N ARG A 231 28.07 -6.71 -8.78
CA ARG A 231 27.98 -7.77 -7.76
C ARG A 231 27.36 -7.29 -6.46
N ALA A 232 27.65 -6.05 -6.05
CA ALA A 232 27.06 -5.45 -4.86
C ALA A 232 25.54 -5.29 -4.94
N VAL A 233 25.00 -4.92 -6.11
CA VAL A 233 23.55 -4.81 -6.33
C VAL A 233 22.89 -6.18 -6.27
N ASN A 234 23.49 -7.20 -6.89
CA ASN A 234 22.97 -8.57 -6.82
C ASN A 234 22.95 -9.12 -5.38
N ILE A 235 23.96 -8.80 -4.56
CA ILE A 235 23.98 -9.16 -3.14
C ILE A 235 22.84 -8.45 -2.39
N LEU A 236 22.63 -7.15 -2.61
CA LEU A 236 21.54 -6.39 -1.99
C LEU A 236 20.17 -7.00 -2.32
N LEU A 237 19.94 -7.38 -3.59
CA LEU A 237 18.70 -8.03 -4.02
C LEU A 237 18.52 -9.42 -3.39
N ALA A 238 19.59 -10.21 -3.30
CA ALA A 238 19.52 -11.52 -2.63
C ALA A 238 19.18 -11.37 -1.15
N CYS A 239 19.84 -10.45 -0.44
CA CYS A 239 19.53 -10.16 0.96
C CYS A 239 18.11 -9.62 1.13
N MET A 240 17.67 -8.74 0.23
CA MET A 240 16.29 -8.23 0.19
C MET A 240 15.28 -9.37 0.16
N PHE A 241 15.46 -10.38 -0.71
CA PHE A 241 14.53 -11.52 -0.78
C PHE A 241 14.54 -12.38 0.48
N VAL A 242 15.72 -12.68 1.01
CA VAL A 242 15.83 -13.46 2.26
C VAL A 242 15.09 -12.74 3.39
N LEU A 243 15.34 -11.45 3.56
CA LEU A 243 14.67 -10.63 4.58
C LEU A 243 13.16 -10.55 4.38
N PHE A 244 12.68 -10.39 3.13
CA PHE A 244 11.25 -10.39 2.83
C PHE A 244 10.57 -11.71 3.17
N ILE A 245 11.16 -12.83 2.73
CA ILE A 245 10.60 -14.17 2.96
C ILE A 245 10.60 -14.49 4.45
N SER A 246 11.72 -14.25 5.14
CA SER A 246 11.80 -14.44 6.60
C SER A 246 10.84 -13.52 7.35
N GLY A 247 10.71 -12.26 6.93
CA GLY A 247 9.81 -11.28 7.54
C GLY A 247 8.33 -11.65 7.38
N LEU A 248 7.91 -12.00 6.17
CA LEU A 248 6.55 -12.47 5.90
C LEU A 248 6.28 -13.81 6.62
N GLY A 249 7.25 -14.72 6.65
CA GLY A 249 7.14 -15.97 7.42
C GLY A 249 6.91 -15.71 8.91
N ALA A 250 7.68 -14.80 9.52
CA ALA A 250 7.48 -14.39 10.91
C ALA A 250 6.09 -13.76 11.13
N ILE A 251 5.66 -12.85 10.23
CA ILE A 251 4.32 -12.25 10.30
C ILE A 251 3.22 -13.33 10.28
N ILE A 252 3.32 -14.33 9.39
CA ILE A 252 2.35 -15.44 9.35
C ILE A 252 2.38 -16.24 10.65
N ILE A 253 3.57 -16.61 11.14
CA ILE A 253 3.73 -17.41 12.37
C ILE A 253 3.18 -16.66 13.59
N SER A 254 3.29 -15.32 13.62
CA SER A 254 2.75 -14.53 14.73
C SER A 254 1.25 -14.69 14.92
N GLY A 255 0.51 -15.03 13.86
CA GLY A 255 -0.94 -15.30 13.90
C GLY A 255 -1.34 -16.76 14.08
N ALA A 256 -0.36 -17.68 14.22
CA ALA A 256 -0.61 -19.13 14.31
C ALA A 256 -0.83 -19.64 15.74
N ASN A 257 -0.87 -18.74 16.73
CA ASN A 257 -1.05 -19.05 18.16
C ASN A 257 -2.45 -18.68 18.63
#